data_AF-A0A2E5DZ96-F1
#
_entry.id   AF-A0A2E5DZ96-F1
#
_cell.length_a   1.000
_cell.length_b   1.000
_cell.length_c   1.000
_cell.angle_alpha   90.00
_cell.angle_beta   90.00
_cell.angle_gamma   90.00
#
_symmetry.space_group_name_H-M   'P 1'
#
loop_
_entity.id
_entity.type
_entity.pdbx_description
1 polymer ?
#
loop_
_entity_poly.entity_id
_entity_poly.type
_entity_poly.pdbx_seq_one_letter_code
_entity_poly.pdbx_strand_id
1 'polypeptide(L)'
;MLVVPALSSEPQVRLEHRGLHGYIGSHAGGTPQEFRYGAGFYAGVWSLIERPIRGFQIGLPSTWLTPDSSDNKTEPLCPVGTIARDNWPERGPTYGSVFQTVEGGLGYWAGNRFHYGPPKFSMNATPNCYTTEVASPGWPFFHSSRPLADDMLGIAQVSNRLLIPPDGLTFAGVPKGEQLGYAYMALPLTDPREDPQPTGSNSWTLFLNATNFKGPLAYYLPECWSRISRDYPFDHGRCLDSRPASGPVAGSMEINTVPEFLAEDQEGVLYARIPQLQFPVDEDNRTVLVRDVTMYSKAALYDDVLKWRQGGSAPTGEFNLDGASNPDVGTGSVTYRQNEKRITGINRLAKPTVFEGNVFGLQWSDQVEIKDGMARFPTYFRNHEDRRESISSSEVPEETGLLKQEFPGPRRTPPPYSAEPLAGSWASPGPVAGPFETRLADGSTVRYYWYRFIDQPVFQQFDWSTQERERLQKLIEQMHQSWPIDGTYMADPTGGELAQFDPAIFVDPPAKMAHGYVPIVTWQGIKPETNQ
;
A
#
# COMPACT_ATOMS: atom_id res chain seq x y z
N MET A 1 -31.67 59.41 -12.37
CA MET A 1 -31.82 57.99 -12.02
C MET A 1 -30.42 57.41 -12.03
N LEU A 2 -29.84 57.21 -10.84
CA LEU A 2 -28.47 56.70 -10.69
C LEU A 2 -28.45 55.21 -11.07
N VAL A 3 -27.67 54.87 -12.09
CA VAL A 3 -27.34 53.48 -12.44
C VAL A 3 -26.39 52.97 -11.36
N VAL A 4 -26.86 52.05 -10.53
CA VAL A 4 -26.01 51.31 -9.60
C VAL A 4 -25.23 50.28 -10.43
N PRO A 5 -23.89 50.24 -10.38
CA PRO A 5 -23.14 49.18 -11.04
C PRO A 5 -23.50 47.85 -10.39
N ALA A 6 -23.75 46.82 -11.20
CA ALA A 6 -23.85 45.46 -10.70
C ALA A 6 -22.57 45.14 -9.91
N LEU A 7 -22.73 44.80 -8.63
CA LEU A 7 -21.66 44.22 -7.83
C LEU A 7 -21.12 43.01 -8.61
N SER A 8 -19.86 43.06 -9.03
CA SER A 8 -19.17 41.90 -9.58
C SER A 8 -19.30 40.79 -8.54
N SER A 9 -20.03 39.73 -8.87
CA SER A 9 -20.05 38.52 -8.05
C SER A 9 -18.61 38.10 -7.83
N GLU A 10 -18.23 37.85 -6.58
CA GLU A 10 -16.91 37.30 -6.28
C GLU A 10 -16.64 36.07 -7.17
N PRO A 11 -15.40 35.86 -7.64
CA PRO A 11 -15.04 34.73 -8.47
C PRO A 11 -15.44 33.44 -7.77
N GLN A 12 -16.30 32.63 -8.39
CA GLN A 12 -16.77 31.40 -7.79
C GLN A 12 -15.72 30.31 -7.93
N VAL A 13 -14.81 30.21 -6.94
CA VAL A 13 -13.87 29.10 -6.84
C VAL A 13 -14.63 27.83 -6.43
N ARG A 14 -14.48 26.76 -7.22
CA ARG A 14 -15.05 25.44 -6.96
C ARG A 14 -13.96 24.46 -6.54
N LEU A 15 -14.23 23.62 -5.53
CA LEU A 15 -13.37 22.52 -5.13
C LEU A 15 -13.91 21.20 -5.70
N GLU A 16 -13.08 20.49 -6.44
CA GLU A 16 -13.37 19.16 -7.00
C GLU A 16 -12.26 18.16 -6.65
N HIS A 17 -12.44 16.89 -7.03
CA HIS A 17 -11.52 15.78 -6.72
C HIS A 17 -11.00 15.04 -7.97
N ARG A 18 -10.92 15.75 -9.10
CA ARG A 18 -10.44 15.22 -10.40
C ARG A 18 -9.18 15.94 -10.89
N GLY A 19 -8.39 16.44 -9.93
CA GLY A 19 -7.25 17.33 -10.16
C GLY A 19 -6.00 16.66 -10.72
N LEU A 20 -5.82 15.37 -10.57
CA LEU A 20 -4.74 14.64 -11.22
C LEU A 20 -5.07 13.15 -11.19
N HIS A 21 -4.89 12.48 -12.31
CA HIS A 21 -5.06 11.04 -12.45
C HIS A 21 -4.02 10.48 -13.42
N GLY A 22 -3.55 9.25 -13.19
CA GLY A 22 -2.62 8.55 -14.08
C GLY A 22 -1.60 7.71 -13.32
N TYR A 23 -0.56 7.25 -14.02
CA TYR A 23 0.51 6.43 -13.43
C TYR A 23 1.88 7.01 -13.75
N ILE A 24 2.76 7.08 -12.75
CA ILE A 24 4.21 7.20 -12.98
C ILE A 24 4.74 5.78 -13.01
N GLY A 25 4.74 5.21 -14.22
CA GLY A 25 4.85 3.77 -14.42
C GLY A 25 6.27 3.31 -14.71
N SER A 26 6.66 2.25 -14.02
CA SER A 26 7.74 1.34 -14.39
C SER A 26 7.13 -0.01 -14.78
N HIS A 27 7.84 -0.75 -15.62
CA HIS A 27 7.53 -2.14 -15.90
C HIS A 27 8.82 -2.95 -15.87
N ALA A 28 8.74 -4.19 -15.39
CA ALA A 28 9.89 -5.07 -15.40
C ALA A 28 9.81 -6.02 -16.60
N GLY A 29 10.97 -6.46 -17.07
CA GLY A 29 11.13 -7.39 -18.18
C GLY A 29 10.52 -8.75 -17.87
N GLY A 30 10.30 -9.55 -18.92
CA GLY A 30 9.74 -10.88 -18.80
C GLY A 30 10.55 -11.74 -17.81
N THR A 31 9.91 -12.16 -16.73
CA THR A 31 10.52 -13.03 -15.71
C THR A 31 10.01 -14.45 -15.90
N PRO A 32 10.87 -15.49 -15.92
CA PRO A 32 10.42 -16.88 -16.00
C PRO A 32 9.48 -17.25 -14.85
N GLN A 33 8.55 -18.19 -15.08
CA GLN A 33 7.50 -18.54 -14.10
C GLN A 33 8.09 -19.04 -12.78
N GLU A 34 9.25 -19.72 -12.82
CA GLU A 34 9.93 -20.24 -11.65
C GLU A 34 10.34 -19.14 -10.65
N PHE A 35 10.55 -17.89 -11.09
CA PHE A 35 10.91 -16.74 -10.24
C PHE A 35 9.71 -15.89 -9.80
N ARG A 36 8.47 -16.38 -9.96
CA ARG A 36 7.25 -15.61 -9.64
C ARG A 36 6.59 -16.04 -8.32
N TYR A 37 7.39 -16.55 -7.39
CA TYR A 37 6.97 -16.92 -6.03
C TYR A 37 7.33 -15.87 -4.98
N GLY A 38 7.99 -14.80 -5.40
CA GLY A 38 8.10 -13.55 -4.65
C GLY A 38 8.48 -12.40 -5.56
N ALA A 39 8.27 -11.19 -5.06
CA ALA A 39 8.71 -9.96 -5.73
C ALA A 39 8.99 -8.88 -4.68
N GLY A 40 10.04 -8.09 -4.91
CA GLY A 40 10.39 -6.98 -4.04
C GLY A 40 11.25 -5.94 -4.73
N PHE A 41 11.36 -4.78 -4.08
CA PHE A 41 12.16 -3.65 -4.52
C PHE A 41 12.35 -2.69 -3.34
N TYR A 42 13.17 -1.67 -3.54
CA TYR A 42 13.25 -0.52 -2.65
C TYR A 42 12.53 0.66 -3.26
N ALA A 43 11.71 1.33 -2.45
CA ALA A 43 10.94 2.51 -2.85
C ALA A 43 11.34 3.73 -2.01
N GLY A 44 11.43 4.90 -2.64
CA GLY A 44 11.62 6.16 -1.93
C GLY A 44 10.42 6.50 -1.03
N VAL A 45 10.70 6.93 0.19
CA VAL A 45 9.73 7.45 1.17
C VAL A 45 9.96 8.95 1.28
N TRP A 46 8.93 9.76 1.00
CA TRP A 46 9.03 11.21 1.18
C TRP A 46 7.67 11.88 1.35
N SER A 47 7.66 13.06 1.97
CA SER A 47 6.47 13.91 2.02
C SER A 47 6.16 14.54 0.66
N LEU A 48 5.24 13.93 -0.08
CA LEU A 48 4.78 14.38 -1.41
C LEU A 48 4.04 15.72 -1.36
N ILE A 49 3.44 16.04 -0.21
CA ILE A 49 2.67 17.27 0.04
C ILE A 49 3.29 18.03 1.21
N GLU A 50 3.30 19.36 1.13
CA GLU A 50 3.87 20.23 2.19
C GLU A 50 3.07 20.19 3.49
N ARG A 51 1.77 19.89 3.39
CA ARG A 51 0.86 19.79 4.53
C ARG A 51 -0.18 18.71 4.26
N PRO A 52 -0.72 18.07 5.30
CA PRO A 52 -1.85 17.17 5.17
C PRO A 52 -3.05 17.80 4.45
N ILE A 53 -3.65 17.06 3.53
CA ILE A 53 -4.81 17.50 2.74
C ILE A 53 -5.90 16.44 2.80
N ARG A 54 -7.13 16.85 3.05
CA ARG A 54 -8.29 15.95 3.06
C ARG A 54 -8.67 15.52 1.65
N GLY A 55 -8.99 14.23 1.48
CA GLY A 55 -9.45 13.68 0.20
C GLY A 55 -8.34 13.58 -0.85
N PHE A 56 -7.09 13.51 -0.40
CA PHE A 56 -5.92 13.32 -1.24
C PHE A 56 -5.56 11.83 -1.31
N GLN A 57 -5.36 11.33 -2.52
CA GLN A 57 -4.96 9.95 -2.77
C GLN A 57 -3.95 9.86 -3.91
N ILE A 58 -2.73 9.45 -3.54
CA ILE A 58 -1.67 9.02 -4.46
C ILE A 58 -0.97 7.84 -3.78
N GLY A 59 -0.94 6.71 -4.46
CA GLY A 59 -0.02 5.62 -4.14
C GLY A 59 1.37 6.01 -4.62
N LEU A 60 2.34 5.98 -3.71
CA LEU A 60 3.75 6.00 -4.08
C LEU A 60 4.12 4.62 -4.68
N PRO A 61 5.37 4.35 -5.10
CA PRO A 61 5.69 3.07 -5.72
C PRO A 61 5.15 1.94 -4.85
N SER A 62 4.33 1.07 -5.45
CA SER A 62 3.53 0.05 -4.76
C SER A 62 3.59 -1.28 -5.52
N THR A 63 3.32 -2.37 -4.80
CA THR A 63 3.32 -3.70 -5.39
C THR A 63 1.97 -3.96 -6.05
N TRP A 64 1.95 -4.72 -7.16
CA TRP A 64 0.73 -5.26 -7.75
C TRP A 64 0.94 -6.73 -8.10
N LEU A 65 0.58 -7.63 -7.18
CA LEU A 65 0.64 -9.07 -7.42
C LEU A 65 -0.75 -9.60 -7.72
N THR A 66 -0.90 -10.26 -8.87
CA THR A 66 -2.11 -10.96 -9.27
C THR A 66 -1.75 -12.39 -9.65
N PRO A 67 -2.66 -13.36 -9.54
CA PRO A 67 -2.35 -14.75 -9.85
C PRO A 67 -2.17 -14.92 -11.36
N ASP A 68 -1.18 -15.73 -11.75
CA ASP A 68 -0.96 -16.04 -13.15
C ASP A 68 -2.20 -16.67 -13.78
N SER A 69 -2.84 -15.93 -14.69
CA SER A 69 -4.04 -16.36 -15.40
C SER A 69 -3.80 -16.39 -16.91
N SER A 70 -2.54 -16.52 -17.34
CA SER A 70 -2.15 -16.51 -18.74
C SER A 70 -2.75 -17.66 -19.56
N ASP A 71 -3.14 -18.74 -18.91
CA ASP A 71 -3.84 -19.91 -19.47
C ASP A 71 -5.30 -19.63 -19.81
N ASN A 72 -5.90 -18.55 -19.29
CA ASN A 72 -7.30 -18.20 -19.50
C ASN A 72 -7.45 -16.92 -20.32
N LYS A 73 -8.20 -16.98 -21.41
CA LYS A 73 -8.47 -15.84 -22.32
C LYS A 73 -9.95 -15.49 -22.48
N THR A 74 -10.85 -16.31 -21.97
CA THR A 74 -12.29 -16.21 -22.28
C THR A 74 -13.18 -16.25 -21.06
N GLU A 75 -12.87 -17.12 -20.11
CA GLU A 75 -13.77 -17.39 -19.00
C GLU A 75 -13.63 -16.34 -17.90
N PRO A 76 -14.73 -15.84 -17.34
CA PRO A 76 -14.68 -14.94 -16.19
C PRO A 76 -14.09 -15.62 -14.96
N LEU A 77 -13.12 -15.00 -14.33
CA LEU A 77 -12.62 -15.37 -12.99
C LEU A 77 -13.45 -14.72 -11.88
N CYS A 78 -14.25 -13.71 -12.20
CA CYS A 78 -15.11 -13.05 -11.21
C CYS A 78 -16.53 -13.60 -11.31
N PRO A 79 -17.02 -14.32 -10.28
CA PRO A 79 -18.41 -14.77 -10.22
C PRO A 79 -19.39 -13.60 -10.27
N VAL A 80 -20.59 -13.84 -10.83
CA VAL A 80 -21.71 -12.88 -10.80
C VAL A 80 -22.06 -12.58 -9.34
N GLY A 81 -22.32 -11.30 -9.03
CA GLY A 81 -22.53 -10.83 -7.65
C GLY A 81 -21.29 -10.22 -7.00
N THR A 82 -20.12 -10.39 -7.61
CA THR A 82 -18.91 -9.68 -7.15
C THR A 82 -18.88 -8.25 -7.68
N ILE A 83 -18.26 -7.34 -6.93
CA ILE A 83 -18.22 -5.90 -7.27
C ILE A 83 -17.66 -5.68 -8.68
N ALA A 84 -16.50 -6.25 -8.99
CA ALA A 84 -15.89 -6.05 -10.29
C ALA A 84 -16.73 -6.66 -11.43
N ARG A 85 -17.30 -7.85 -11.25
CA ARG A 85 -18.09 -8.52 -12.28
C ARG A 85 -19.34 -7.74 -12.67
N ASP A 86 -20.02 -7.15 -11.68
CA ASP A 86 -21.32 -6.53 -11.90
C ASP A 86 -21.20 -5.05 -12.32
N ASN A 87 -20.08 -4.39 -12.02
CA ASN A 87 -19.92 -2.95 -12.21
C ASN A 87 -18.87 -2.56 -13.25
N TRP A 88 -17.92 -3.43 -13.61
CA TRP A 88 -16.78 -3.09 -14.47
C TRP A 88 -16.69 -3.98 -15.72
N PRO A 89 -17.69 -3.91 -16.63
CA PRO A 89 -17.73 -4.74 -17.83
C PRO A 89 -16.49 -4.57 -18.74
N GLU A 90 -15.83 -3.41 -18.69
CA GLU A 90 -14.59 -3.12 -19.40
C GLU A 90 -13.39 -3.96 -18.95
N ARG A 91 -13.47 -4.61 -17.77
CA ARG A 91 -12.45 -5.55 -17.28
C ARG A 91 -12.67 -6.98 -17.80
N GLY A 92 -13.77 -7.22 -18.52
CA GLY A 92 -14.05 -8.47 -19.20
C GLY A 92 -13.15 -8.74 -20.41
N PRO A 93 -13.23 -9.95 -21.00
CA PRO A 93 -14.14 -11.03 -20.61
C PRO A 93 -13.66 -11.82 -19.38
N THR A 94 -12.36 -11.81 -19.06
CA THR A 94 -11.79 -12.68 -18.01
C THR A 94 -11.80 -12.07 -16.61
N TYR A 95 -11.80 -10.75 -16.47
CA TYR A 95 -11.68 -10.05 -15.18
C TYR A 95 -10.38 -10.34 -14.42
N GLY A 96 -9.37 -10.96 -15.06
CA GLY A 96 -8.14 -11.37 -14.39
C GLY A 96 -7.30 -10.22 -13.81
N SER A 97 -7.45 -9.00 -14.32
CA SER A 97 -6.77 -7.81 -13.77
C SER A 97 -7.32 -7.33 -12.43
N VAL A 98 -8.52 -7.77 -12.07
CA VAL A 98 -9.24 -7.38 -10.85
C VAL A 98 -9.69 -8.58 -10.02
N PHE A 99 -9.34 -9.79 -10.44
CA PHE A 99 -9.71 -11.03 -9.77
C PHE A 99 -9.16 -11.09 -8.35
N GLN A 100 -7.84 -10.96 -8.22
CA GLN A 100 -7.13 -10.87 -6.95
C GLN A 100 -5.93 -9.95 -7.09
N THR A 101 -5.75 -9.05 -6.12
CA THR A 101 -4.61 -8.13 -6.05
C THR A 101 -4.00 -8.11 -4.66
N VAL A 102 -2.67 -8.17 -4.57
CA VAL A 102 -1.92 -7.52 -3.48
C VAL A 102 -1.46 -6.18 -4.04
N GLU A 103 -2.02 -5.10 -3.52
CA GLU A 103 -1.86 -3.72 -4.00
C GLU A 103 -1.30 -2.76 -2.94
N GLY A 104 -0.87 -3.31 -1.81
CA GLY A 104 -0.25 -2.56 -0.71
C GLY A 104 1.08 -1.92 -1.09
N GLY A 105 1.43 -0.87 -0.34
CA GLY A 105 2.65 -0.11 -0.55
C GLY A 105 2.63 1.20 0.22
N LEU A 106 3.52 2.10 -0.20
CA LEU A 106 3.60 3.47 0.31
C LEU A 106 2.51 4.33 -0.33
N GLY A 107 1.84 5.18 0.44
CA GLY A 107 0.84 6.04 -0.15
C GLY A 107 0.14 7.00 0.79
N TYR A 108 -0.72 7.79 0.16
CA TYR A 108 -1.76 8.59 0.77
C TYR A 108 -3.08 8.05 0.24
N TRP A 109 -4.02 7.75 1.13
CA TRP A 109 -5.34 7.27 0.75
C TRP A 109 -6.41 8.24 1.19
N ALA A 110 -7.40 8.50 0.33
CA ALA A 110 -8.42 9.51 0.60
C ALA A 110 -9.24 9.20 1.87
N GLY A 111 -9.32 7.91 2.23
CA GLY A 111 -9.99 7.43 3.44
C GLY A 111 -9.14 7.42 4.70
N ASN A 112 -7.83 7.72 4.63
CA ASN A 112 -7.02 7.83 5.84
C ASN A 112 -7.66 8.80 6.82
N ARG A 113 -7.59 8.48 8.11
CA ARG A 113 -8.21 9.28 9.17
C ARG A 113 -7.20 10.20 9.82
N PHE A 114 -5.98 9.73 10.03
CA PHE A 114 -4.94 10.43 10.77
C PHE A 114 -3.79 10.79 9.82
N HIS A 115 -3.72 12.06 9.43
CA HIS A 115 -2.73 12.54 8.46
C HIS A 115 -1.70 13.42 9.16
N TYR A 116 -0.43 13.33 8.74
CA TYR A 116 0.68 13.98 9.46
C TYR A 116 1.87 14.41 8.59
N GLY A 117 1.76 14.31 7.26
CA GLY A 117 2.73 14.85 6.29
C GLY A 117 3.35 13.75 5.43
N PRO A 118 4.18 12.86 6.01
CA PRO A 118 4.71 11.69 5.31
C PRO A 118 3.61 10.73 4.82
N PRO A 119 3.91 9.87 3.85
CA PRO A 119 3.02 8.77 3.45
C PRO A 119 2.92 7.76 4.59
N LYS A 120 2.04 6.78 4.41
CA LYS A 120 1.98 5.59 5.25
C LYS A 120 2.23 4.35 4.40
N PHE A 121 2.59 3.24 5.05
CA PHE A 121 2.65 1.94 4.39
C PHE A 121 1.42 1.11 4.79
N SER A 122 0.80 0.42 3.83
CA SER A 122 -0.35 -0.46 4.08
C SER A 122 -0.28 -1.76 3.29
N MET A 123 -0.84 -2.84 3.84
CA MET A 123 -0.90 -4.16 3.23
C MET A 123 -2.23 -4.37 2.50
N ASN A 124 -2.55 -3.47 1.57
CA ASN A 124 -3.81 -3.54 0.84
C ASN A 124 -3.86 -4.76 -0.10
N ALA A 125 -4.97 -5.48 -0.08
CA ALA A 125 -5.28 -6.53 -1.03
C ALA A 125 -6.78 -6.63 -1.29
N THR A 126 -7.13 -7.13 -2.47
CA THR A 126 -8.49 -7.52 -2.84
C THR A 126 -8.49 -9.01 -3.22
N PRO A 127 -9.04 -9.91 -2.39
CA PRO A 127 -8.96 -11.34 -2.64
C PRO A 127 -10.10 -11.90 -3.50
N ASN A 128 -11.11 -11.09 -3.79
CA ASN A 128 -12.37 -11.57 -4.36
C ASN A 128 -13.08 -10.52 -5.23
N CYS A 129 -12.42 -10.08 -6.30
CA CYS A 129 -13.04 -9.20 -7.31
C CYS A 129 -13.54 -7.87 -6.72
N TYR A 130 -12.71 -7.27 -5.85
CA TYR A 130 -13.00 -6.03 -5.11
C TYR A 130 -14.24 -6.07 -4.21
N THR A 131 -14.86 -7.25 -4.01
CA THR A 131 -16.02 -7.40 -3.11
C THR A 131 -15.62 -7.21 -1.66
N THR A 132 -14.38 -7.56 -1.34
CA THR A 132 -13.75 -7.35 -0.04
C THR A 132 -12.39 -6.75 -0.26
N GLU A 133 -12.04 -5.84 0.64
CA GLU A 133 -10.78 -5.15 0.68
C GLU A 133 -10.16 -5.41 2.05
N VAL A 134 -8.87 -5.73 2.11
CA VAL A 134 -8.15 -6.08 3.36
C VAL A 134 -6.87 -5.26 3.44
N ALA A 135 -6.69 -4.44 4.48
CA ALA A 135 -5.55 -3.52 4.60
C ALA A 135 -4.54 -3.87 5.70
N SER A 136 -5.02 -4.46 6.79
CA SER A 136 -4.23 -4.81 7.98
C SER A 136 -4.94 -5.93 8.76
N PRO A 137 -4.31 -6.54 9.79
CA PRO A 137 -4.94 -7.60 10.58
C PRO A 137 -6.33 -7.22 11.11
N GLY A 138 -7.36 -7.76 10.45
CA GLY A 138 -8.77 -7.58 10.80
C GLY A 138 -9.49 -6.36 10.23
N TRP A 139 -8.84 -5.53 9.41
CA TRP A 139 -9.42 -4.28 8.93
C TRP A 139 -9.54 -4.21 7.41
N PRO A 140 -10.62 -3.61 6.89
CA PRO A 140 -10.73 -3.33 5.47
C PRO A 140 -9.89 -2.11 5.10
N PHE A 141 -9.99 -1.66 3.85
CA PHE A 141 -9.44 -0.37 3.47
C PHE A 141 -10.11 0.78 4.25
N PHE A 142 -9.59 1.97 4.02
CA PHE A 142 -9.83 3.14 4.84
C PHE A 142 -11.26 3.72 4.75
N HIS A 143 -12.17 3.11 3.98
CA HIS A 143 -13.57 3.53 3.90
C HIS A 143 -14.39 3.15 5.15
N SER A 144 -13.96 2.15 5.94
CA SER A 144 -14.66 1.71 7.16
C SER A 144 -13.86 2.02 8.43
N SER A 145 -14.58 2.26 9.53
CA SER A 145 -14.01 2.38 10.90
C SER A 145 -14.29 1.14 11.76
N ARG A 146 -14.96 0.16 11.17
CA ARG A 146 -15.27 -1.14 11.77
C ARG A 146 -14.36 -2.21 11.14
N PRO A 147 -13.98 -3.24 11.92
CA PRO A 147 -13.26 -4.37 11.37
C PRO A 147 -14.08 -5.08 10.30
N LEU A 148 -13.41 -5.93 9.52
CA LEU A 148 -14.07 -6.89 8.65
C LEU A 148 -14.97 -7.82 9.48
N ALA A 149 -15.98 -8.39 8.82
CA ALA A 149 -16.75 -9.47 9.42
C ALA A 149 -15.84 -10.66 9.76
N ASP A 150 -16.18 -11.40 10.81
CA ASP A 150 -15.38 -12.51 11.34
C ASP A 150 -15.01 -13.56 10.28
N ASP A 151 -15.90 -13.81 9.32
CA ASP A 151 -15.74 -14.76 8.22
C ASP A 151 -15.03 -14.18 6.97
N MET A 152 -14.58 -12.92 7.05
CA MET A 152 -13.92 -12.19 5.96
C MET A 152 -12.53 -11.68 6.33
N LEU A 153 -11.99 -12.06 7.49
CA LEU A 153 -10.62 -11.72 7.90
C LEU A 153 -9.61 -12.44 6.98
N GLY A 154 -8.46 -11.82 6.73
CA GLY A 154 -7.48 -12.34 5.73
C GLY A 154 -6.01 -12.34 6.12
N ILE A 155 -5.58 -11.49 7.06
CA ILE A 155 -4.15 -11.31 7.41
C ILE A 155 -3.87 -11.85 8.82
N ALA A 156 -2.82 -12.66 8.94
CA ALA A 156 -2.19 -13.00 10.22
C ALA A 156 -0.90 -12.21 10.41
N GLN A 157 -0.78 -11.53 11.53
CA GLN A 157 0.46 -10.87 11.92
C GLN A 157 1.46 -11.90 12.43
N VAL A 158 2.71 -11.81 11.96
CA VAL A 158 3.82 -12.67 12.37
C VAL A 158 4.75 -11.93 13.31
N SER A 159 5.15 -10.71 12.97
CA SER A 159 6.07 -9.95 13.82
C SER A 159 5.46 -9.69 15.19
N ASN A 160 6.23 -10.00 16.24
CA ASN A 160 5.89 -9.67 17.62
C ASN A 160 6.57 -8.41 18.14
N ARG A 161 7.13 -7.58 17.25
CA ARG A 161 7.87 -6.36 17.64
C ARG A 161 7.27 -5.08 17.08
N LEU A 162 6.33 -5.19 16.15
CA LEU A 162 5.75 -4.07 15.42
C LEU A 162 4.22 -4.10 15.51
N LEU A 163 3.60 -2.97 15.74
CA LEU A 163 2.16 -2.78 15.59
C LEU A 163 1.81 -2.55 14.12
N ILE A 164 0.65 -3.05 13.69
CA ILE A 164 0.08 -2.75 12.38
C ILE A 164 -1.24 -1.99 12.58
N PRO A 165 -1.22 -0.64 12.61
CA PRO A 165 -2.41 0.17 12.78
C PRO A 165 -3.34 0.09 11.56
N PRO A 166 -4.66 0.17 11.75
CA PRO A 166 -5.62 0.14 10.64
C PRO A 166 -5.50 1.33 9.68
N ASP A 167 -4.96 2.46 10.12
CA ASP A 167 -4.73 3.62 9.26
C ASP A 167 -3.38 3.58 8.52
N GLY A 168 -2.56 2.52 8.69
CA GLY A 168 -1.25 2.33 8.06
C GLY A 168 -0.05 2.58 8.98
N LEU A 169 1.12 2.03 8.61
CA LEU A 169 2.38 2.21 9.33
C LEU A 169 2.93 3.62 9.13
N THR A 170 3.37 4.25 10.22
CA THR A 170 3.94 5.61 10.24
C THR A 170 5.46 5.59 10.18
N PHE A 171 6.05 6.68 9.69
CA PHE A 171 7.49 6.90 9.58
C PHE A 171 7.98 7.93 10.59
N ALA A 172 9.25 7.83 10.95
CA ALA A 172 9.91 8.81 11.80
C ALA A 172 10.23 10.08 11.01
N GLY A 173 10.08 11.25 11.66
CA GLY A 173 10.50 12.53 11.08
C GLY A 173 9.77 12.90 9.79
N VAL A 174 10.51 13.50 8.85
CA VAL A 174 10.02 13.94 7.54
C VAL A 174 10.94 13.33 6.47
N PRO A 175 10.69 12.08 6.03
CA PRO A 175 11.49 11.44 5.02
C PRO A 175 11.61 12.28 3.74
N LYS A 176 12.77 12.21 3.09
CA LYS A 176 13.18 12.97 1.91
C LYS A 176 13.84 12.08 0.85
N GLY A 177 13.30 10.89 0.65
CA GLY A 177 13.75 9.94 -0.37
C GLY A 177 14.58 8.78 0.19
N GLU A 178 14.63 8.61 1.51
CA GLU A 178 15.13 7.38 2.12
C GLU A 178 14.31 6.19 1.65
N GLN A 179 14.93 5.03 1.55
CA GLN A 179 14.39 3.85 0.89
C GLN A 179 13.71 2.92 1.89
N LEU A 180 12.52 2.43 1.57
CA LEU A 180 11.91 1.28 2.23
C LEU A 180 12.02 0.08 1.28
N GLY A 181 12.72 -0.96 1.71
CA GLY A 181 12.69 -2.25 1.05
C GLY A 181 11.42 -2.99 1.46
N TYR A 182 10.69 -3.52 0.49
CA TYR A 182 9.65 -4.48 0.80
C TYR A 182 9.46 -5.50 -0.30
N ALA A 183 9.21 -6.73 0.13
CA ALA A 183 8.99 -7.88 -0.73
C ALA A 183 7.80 -8.68 -0.24
N TYR A 184 7.05 -9.25 -1.17
CA TYR A 184 6.12 -10.32 -0.85
C TYR A 184 6.73 -11.63 -1.31
N MET A 185 6.83 -12.60 -0.41
CA MET A 185 7.33 -13.94 -0.70
C MET A 185 6.27 -14.96 -0.31
N ALA A 186 5.91 -15.87 -1.20
CA ALA A 186 5.07 -17.00 -0.87
C ALA A 186 5.85 -17.92 0.07
N LEU A 187 5.31 -18.17 1.27
CA LEU A 187 5.84 -19.14 2.22
C LEU A 187 4.84 -20.29 2.41
N PRO A 188 5.31 -21.54 2.55
CA PRO A 188 4.43 -22.67 2.81
C PRO A 188 4.19 -22.77 4.30
N LEU A 189 3.41 -21.88 4.92
CA LEU A 189 3.19 -21.88 6.38
C LEU A 189 2.18 -22.95 6.83
N THR A 190 1.27 -23.33 5.94
CA THR A 190 0.25 -24.37 6.13
C THR A 190 0.35 -25.43 5.04
N ASP A 191 -0.31 -26.57 5.28
CA ASP A 191 -0.45 -27.63 4.27
C ASP A 191 -1.65 -27.31 3.36
N PRO A 192 -1.63 -27.72 2.07
CA PRO A 192 -2.80 -27.64 1.21
C PRO A 192 -3.99 -28.43 1.78
N ARG A 193 -5.20 -27.99 1.45
CA ARG A 193 -6.47 -28.57 1.95
C ARG A 193 -7.48 -28.69 0.82
N GLU A 194 -8.35 -29.69 0.89
CA GLU A 194 -9.40 -29.92 -0.12
C GLU A 194 -10.74 -29.29 0.27
N ASP A 195 -11.03 -29.18 1.57
CA ASP A 195 -12.32 -28.71 2.11
C ASP A 195 -12.20 -27.35 2.81
N PRO A 196 -13.21 -26.46 2.71
CA PRO A 196 -14.44 -26.61 1.94
C PRO A 196 -14.28 -26.37 0.43
N GLN A 197 -13.09 -25.92 0.00
CA GLN A 197 -12.66 -25.86 -1.38
C GLN A 197 -11.14 -26.05 -1.46
N PRO A 198 -10.60 -26.51 -2.61
CA PRO A 198 -9.17 -26.64 -2.79
C PRO A 198 -8.44 -25.35 -2.46
N THR A 199 -7.51 -25.44 -1.50
CA THR A 199 -6.70 -24.34 -1.00
C THR A 199 -5.25 -24.77 -1.01
N GLY A 200 -4.42 -23.99 -1.69
CA GLY A 200 -2.98 -24.19 -1.80
C GLY A 200 -2.21 -23.78 -0.54
N SER A 201 -0.89 -23.72 -0.67
CA SER A 201 0.03 -23.45 0.46
C SER A 201 0.66 -22.06 0.45
N ASN A 202 0.44 -21.25 -0.59
CA ASN A 202 1.12 -19.97 -0.72
C ASN A 202 0.55 -18.96 0.29
N SER A 203 1.28 -18.77 1.37
CA SER A 203 1.08 -17.68 2.31
C SER A 203 1.92 -16.49 1.87
N TRP A 204 1.34 -15.57 1.10
CA TRP A 204 2.05 -14.37 0.63
C TRP A 204 2.41 -13.50 1.83
N THR A 205 3.69 -13.49 2.17
CA THR A 205 4.26 -12.91 3.38
C THR A 205 5.02 -11.64 3.03
N LEU A 206 4.68 -10.53 3.69
CA LEU A 206 5.39 -9.27 3.56
C LEU A 206 6.68 -9.31 4.39
N PHE A 207 7.79 -9.04 3.73
CA PHE A 207 9.08 -8.71 4.33
C PHE A 207 9.34 -7.22 4.15
N LEU A 208 9.87 -6.59 5.20
CA LEU A 208 10.29 -5.19 5.18
C LEU A 208 11.79 -5.11 5.45
N ASN A 209 12.43 -4.08 4.89
CA ASN A 209 13.80 -3.68 5.21
C ASN A 209 13.85 -2.15 5.40
N ALA A 210 13.95 -1.75 6.66
CA ALA A 210 14.04 -0.38 7.15
C ALA A 210 15.18 -0.30 8.19
N THR A 211 15.61 0.92 8.52
CA THR A 211 16.71 1.15 9.49
C THR A 211 16.48 0.46 10.84
N ASN A 212 15.23 0.46 11.32
CA ASN A 212 14.86 -0.09 12.63
C ASN A 212 14.00 -1.37 12.57
N PHE A 213 13.77 -1.94 11.38
CA PHE A 213 13.04 -3.20 11.24
C PHE A 213 13.42 -3.93 9.94
N LYS A 214 13.81 -5.19 10.07
CA LYS A 214 14.08 -6.11 8.97
C LYS A 214 13.39 -7.44 9.24
N GLY A 215 12.69 -7.99 8.25
CA GLY A 215 12.11 -9.33 8.33
C GLY A 215 10.60 -9.38 8.07
N PRO A 216 9.95 -10.53 8.37
CA PRO A 216 8.55 -10.75 8.05
C PRO A 216 7.63 -10.00 9.00
N LEU A 217 6.65 -9.29 8.44
CA LEU A 217 5.66 -8.54 9.19
C LEU A 217 4.37 -9.36 9.41
N ALA A 218 3.75 -9.80 8.31
CA ALA A 218 2.46 -10.48 8.29
C ALA A 218 2.26 -11.20 6.95
N TYR A 219 1.28 -12.10 6.87
CA TYR A 219 0.91 -12.79 5.63
C TYR A 219 -0.59 -12.87 5.42
N TYR A 220 -0.99 -12.99 4.16
CA TYR A 220 -2.36 -13.35 3.80
C TYR A 220 -2.54 -14.87 3.88
N LEU A 221 -3.55 -15.33 4.60
CA LEU A 221 -3.86 -16.76 4.67
C LEU A 221 -4.21 -17.30 3.28
N PRO A 222 -3.82 -18.54 2.94
CA PRO A 222 -4.26 -19.20 1.72
C PRO A 222 -5.79 -19.17 1.54
N GLU A 223 -6.55 -19.40 2.61
CA GLU A 223 -8.01 -19.36 2.60
C GLU A 223 -8.58 -17.97 2.31
N CYS A 224 -7.82 -16.89 2.51
CA CYS A 224 -8.23 -15.54 2.11
C CYS A 224 -8.49 -15.50 0.60
N TRP A 225 -7.61 -16.13 -0.18
CA TRP A 225 -7.64 -16.18 -1.63
C TRP A 225 -8.62 -17.23 -2.14
N SER A 226 -8.56 -18.46 -1.64
CA SER A 226 -9.36 -19.56 -2.18
C SER A 226 -10.86 -19.43 -1.91
N ARG A 227 -11.27 -18.62 -0.91
CA ARG A 227 -12.69 -18.48 -0.52
C ARG A 227 -13.61 -18.13 -1.69
N ILE A 228 -13.14 -17.33 -2.65
CA ILE A 228 -13.94 -16.95 -3.84
C ILE A 228 -14.38 -18.17 -4.67
N SER A 229 -13.59 -19.25 -4.67
CA SER A 229 -13.83 -20.42 -5.51
C SER A 229 -14.80 -21.43 -4.90
N ARG A 230 -15.27 -21.21 -3.66
CA ARG A 230 -16.13 -22.17 -2.93
C ARG A 230 -17.35 -22.63 -3.73
N ASP A 231 -18.05 -21.68 -4.32
CA ASP A 231 -19.22 -21.93 -5.16
C ASP A 231 -18.93 -21.65 -6.65
N TYR A 232 -17.66 -21.60 -7.02
CA TYR A 232 -17.20 -21.30 -8.38
C TYR A 232 -16.02 -22.21 -8.79
N PRO A 233 -16.28 -23.48 -9.15
CA PRO A 233 -15.24 -24.49 -9.36
C PRO A 233 -14.21 -24.17 -10.45
N PHE A 234 -14.53 -23.25 -11.37
CA PHE A 234 -13.59 -22.79 -12.39
C PHE A 234 -12.32 -22.16 -11.78
N ASP A 235 -12.46 -21.54 -10.60
CA ASP A 235 -11.36 -20.86 -9.90
C ASP A 235 -10.49 -21.79 -9.04
N HIS A 236 -10.82 -23.08 -8.94
CA HIS A 236 -10.00 -24.05 -8.21
C HIS A 236 -8.56 -24.07 -8.75
N GLY A 237 -7.59 -23.81 -7.86
CA GLY A 237 -6.18 -23.73 -8.23
C GLY A 237 -5.81 -22.52 -9.12
N ARG A 238 -6.70 -21.52 -9.24
CA ARG A 238 -6.45 -20.27 -9.98
C ARG A 238 -6.06 -19.08 -9.12
N CYS A 239 -6.30 -19.20 -7.82
CA CYS A 239 -6.07 -18.14 -6.85
C CYS A 239 -4.60 -18.05 -6.40
N LEU A 240 -4.25 -16.94 -5.74
CA LEU A 240 -2.90 -16.64 -5.25
C LEU A 240 -2.38 -17.65 -4.21
N ASP A 241 -3.25 -18.38 -3.50
CA ASP A 241 -2.87 -19.48 -2.61
C ASP A 241 -2.18 -20.65 -3.35
N SER A 242 -2.41 -20.77 -4.65
CA SER A 242 -1.94 -21.89 -5.46
C SER A 242 -0.99 -21.46 -6.59
N ARG A 243 -1.29 -20.33 -7.23
CA ARG A 243 -0.55 -19.88 -8.42
C ARG A 243 0.63 -18.97 -8.07
N PRO A 244 1.69 -18.97 -8.90
CA PRO A 244 2.66 -17.89 -8.89
C PRO A 244 2.01 -16.58 -9.34
N ALA A 245 2.71 -15.46 -9.14
CA ALA A 245 2.31 -14.17 -9.66
C ALA A 245 2.29 -14.16 -11.21
N SER A 246 1.39 -13.36 -11.79
CA SER A 246 1.13 -13.29 -13.24
C SER A 246 2.25 -12.64 -14.05
N GLY A 247 3.05 -11.79 -13.43
CA GLY A 247 4.04 -11.00 -14.15
C GLY A 247 4.98 -10.23 -13.22
N PRO A 248 5.91 -9.49 -13.83
CA PRO A 248 7.00 -8.86 -13.11
C PRO A 248 6.52 -7.56 -12.45
N VAL A 249 6.78 -7.44 -11.15
CA VAL A 249 6.46 -6.25 -10.35
C VAL A 249 7.60 -5.27 -10.48
N ALA A 250 7.32 -3.98 -10.67
CA ALA A 250 8.36 -2.96 -10.87
C ALA A 250 8.17 -1.68 -10.03
N GLY A 251 7.15 -1.61 -9.17
CA GLY A 251 6.89 -0.46 -8.30
C GLY A 251 6.42 0.79 -9.07
N SER A 252 5.17 0.81 -9.51
CA SER A 252 4.57 1.99 -10.15
C SER A 252 3.86 2.87 -9.13
N MET A 253 3.80 4.19 -9.38
CA MET A 253 2.97 5.12 -8.61
C MET A 253 1.61 5.28 -9.27
N GLU A 254 0.53 5.13 -8.51
CA GLU A 254 -0.83 5.38 -8.96
C GLU A 254 -1.35 6.72 -8.42
N ILE A 255 -1.82 7.57 -9.32
CA ILE A 255 -2.47 8.83 -9.00
C ILE A 255 -3.96 8.63 -9.24
N ASN A 256 -4.74 8.59 -8.16
CA ASN A 256 -6.18 8.34 -8.24
C ASN A 256 -7.01 9.61 -8.00
N THR A 257 -6.91 10.20 -6.80
CA THR A 257 -7.82 11.28 -6.38
C THR A 257 -7.03 12.45 -5.80
N VAL A 258 -6.78 13.47 -6.62
CA VAL A 258 -6.15 14.72 -6.16
C VAL A 258 -7.19 15.84 -6.20
N PRO A 259 -7.35 16.64 -5.12
CA PRO A 259 -8.26 17.78 -5.14
C PRO A 259 -7.79 18.85 -6.12
N GLU A 260 -8.73 19.62 -6.67
CA GLU A 260 -8.44 20.80 -7.48
C GLU A 260 -9.37 21.96 -7.15
N PHE A 261 -8.84 23.17 -7.22
CA PHE A 261 -9.64 24.38 -7.32
C PHE A 261 -9.83 24.77 -8.78
N LEU A 262 -11.04 25.18 -9.12
CA LEU A 262 -11.45 25.61 -10.46
C LEU A 262 -12.04 27.01 -10.39
N ALA A 263 -11.63 27.89 -11.30
CA ALA A 263 -12.19 29.24 -11.42
C ALA A 263 -12.09 29.75 -12.86
N GLU A 264 -13.06 30.56 -13.28
CA GLU A 264 -13.05 31.22 -14.58
C GLU A 264 -12.53 32.65 -14.44
N ASP A 265 -11.82 33.14 -15.46
CA ASP A 265 -11.51 34.56 -15.60
C ASP A 265 -12.71 35.34 -16.18
N GLN A 266 -12.53 36.64 -16.41
CA GLN A 266 -13.60 37.52 -16.95
C GLN A 266 -13.98 37.18 -18.41
N GLU A 267 -13.13 36.46 -19.13
CA GLU A 267 -13.37 36.03 -20.51
C GLU A 267 -14.01 34.63 -20.56
N GLY A 268 -14.24 33.99 -19.40
CA GLY A 268 -14.82 32.66 -19.28
C GLY A 268 -13.79 31.53 -19.48
N VAL A 269 -12.49 31.82 -19.45
CA VAL A 269 -11.45 30.79 -19.53
C VAL A 269 -11.31 30.13 -18.17
N LEU A 270 -11.46 28.81 -18.13
CA LEU A 270 -11.33 28.01 -16.92
C LEU A 270 -9.85 27.76 -16.58
N TYR A 271 -9.48 28.01 -15.34
CA TYR A 271 -8.18 27.68 -14.74
C TYR A 271 -8.37 26.66 -13.62
N ALA A 272 -7.36 25.82 -13.44
CA ALA A 272 -7.31 24.82 -12.39
C ALA A 272 -6.03 24.95 -11.57
N ARG A 273 -6.14 24.65 -10.26
CA ARG A 273 -5.01 24.55 -9.34
C ARG A 273 -5.09 23.23 -8.59
N ILE A 274 -4.00 22.47 -8.51
CA ILE A 274 -3.86 21.31 -7.61
C ILE A 274 -2.97 21.67 -6.40
N PRO A 275 -2.95 20.83 -5.34
CA PRO A 275 -1.96 20.95 -4.30
C PRO A 275 -0.53 20.93 -4.83
N GLN A 276 0.36 21.63 -4.15
CA GLN A 276 1.78 21.52 -4.45
C GLN A 276 2.28 20.12 -4.15
N LEU A 277 2.57 19.36 -5.22
CA LEU A 277 3.31 18.10 -5.12
C LEU A 277 4.80 18.39 -5.20
N GLN A 278 5.61 17.62 -4.48
CA GLN A 278 7.05 17.82 -4.44
C GLN A 278 7.80 16.49 -4.39
N PHE A 279 9.00 16.47 -4.96
CA PHE A 279 9.81 15.26 -5.08
C PHE A 279 11.26 15.56 -4.68
N PRO A 280 11.90 14.69 -3.89
CA PRO A 280 13.30 14.88 -3.53
C PRO A 280 14.18 14.73 -4.77
N VAL A 281 15.19 15.59 -4.88
CA VAL A 281 16.16 15.54 -5.98
C VAL A 281 17.58 15.42 -5.44
N ASP A 282 18.42 14.68 -6.17
CA ASP A 282 19.86 14.67 -5.97
C ASP A 282 20.55 15.82 -6.73
N GLU A 283 21.89 15.82 -6.70
CA GLU A 283 22.72 16.84 -7.36
C GLU A 283 22.56 16.88 -8.88
N ASP A 284 22.05 15.81 -9.49
CA ASP A 284 21.80 15.67 -10.93
C ASP A 284 20.32 15.91 -11.28
N ASN A 285 19.55 16.51 -10.37
CA ASN A 285 18.11 16.76 -10.50
C ASN A 285 17.29 15.48 -10.75
N ARG A 286 17.71 14.36 -10.15
CA ARG A 286 17.01 13.06 -10.25
C ARG A 286 16.23 12.78 -8.98
N THR A 287 14.98 12.36 -9.13
CA THR A 287 14.24 11.68 -8.07
C THR A 287 14.34 10.18 -8.28
N VAL A 288 14.86 9.46 -7.29
CA VAL A 288 14.79 7.99 -7.25
C VAL A 288 13.42 7.58 -6.71
N LEU A 289 12.69 6.78 -7.49
CA LEU A 289 11.40 6.22 -7.07
C LEU A 289 11.53 4.76 -6.68
N VAL A 290 12.15 3.95 -7.54
CA VAL A 290 12.32 2.51 -7.32
C VAL A 290 13.72 2.06 -7.72
N ARG A 291 14.29 1.13 -6.96
CA ARG A 291 15.53 0.43 -7.31
C ARG A 291 15.47 -1.03 -6.89
N ASP A 292 16.44 -1.80 -7.36
CA ASP A 292 16.70 -3.19 -6.96
C ASP A 292 15.48 -4.10 -7.12
N VAL A 293 14.76 -3.94 -8.23
CA VAL A 293 13.64 -4.83 -8.59
C VAL A 293 14.14 -6.26 -8.68
N THR A 294 13.54 -7.12 -7.87
CA THR A 294 13.95 -8.52 -7.72
C THR A 294 12.72 -9.41 -7.65
N MET A 295 12.75 -10.47 -8.46
CA MET A 295 11.75 -11.53 -8.50
C MET A 295 12.36 -12.80 -7.89
N TYR A 296 11.56 -13.57 -7.14
CA TYR A 296 12.05 -14.68 -6.34
C TYR A 296 11.39 -16.00 -6.70
N SER A 297 12.22 -17.03 -6.86
CA SER A 297 11.78 -18.42 -6.97
C SER A 297 11.55 -19.05 -5.61
N LYS A 298 10.98 -20.26 -5.59
CA LYS A 298 10.83 -21.03 -4.35
C LYS A 298 12.18 -21.29 -3.65
N ALA A 299 13.25 -21.42 -4.42
CA ALA A 299 14.59 -21.64 -3.89
C ALA A 299 15.12 -20.44 -3.08
N ALA A 300 14.52 -19.25 -3.23
CA ALA A 300 14.92 -18.07 -2.46
C ALA A 300 14.63 -18.24 -0.95
N LEU A 301 13.49 -18.85 -0.58
CA LEU A 301 13.14 -19.07 0.84
C LEU A 301 12.06 -20.13 1.07
N TYR A 302 11.10 -20.27 0.15
CA TYR A 302 9.98 -21.21 0.28
C TYR A 302 10.46 -22.64 0.58
N ASP A 303 11.44 -23.14 -0.19
CA ASP A 303 11.90 -24.53 -0.07
C ASP A 303 12.58 -24.80 1.27
N ASP A 304 13.28 -23.81 1.84
CA ASP A 304 13.94 -23.97 3.14
C ASP A 304 12.95 -23.87 4.30
N VAL A 305 11.92 -23.02 4.19
CA VAL A 305 10.80 -23.02 5.14
C VAL A 305 10.03 -24.34 5.09
N LEU A 306 9.86 -24.93 3.90
CA LEU A 306 9.22 -26.25 3.75
C LEU A 306 10.04 -27.35 4.43
N LYS A 307 11.36 -27.40 4.20
CA LYS A 307 12.27 -28.34 4.87
C LYS A 307 12.21 -28.17 6.38
N TRP A 308 12.17 -26.93 6.88
CA TRP A 308 12.06 -26.64 8.31
C TRP A 308 10.78 -27.19 8.92
N ARG A 309 9.63 -26.96 8.28
CA ARG A 309 8.34 -27.52 8.70
C ARG A 309 8.34 -29.05 8.74
N GLN A 310 9.14 -29.68 7.88
CA GLN A 310 9.31 -31.14 7.80
C GLN A 310 10.36 -31.69 8.79
N GLY A 311 10.82 -30.88 9.75
CA GLY A 311 11.76 -31.28 10.79
C GLY A 311 13.23 -30.97 10.50
N GLY A 312 13.52 -30.24 9.43
CA GLY A 312 14.85 -29.70 9.14
C GLY A 312 15.26 -28.58 10.11
N SER A 313 16.48 -28.06 9.93
CA SER A 313 16.97 -26.90 10.68
C SER A 313 16.23 -25.62 10.31
N ALA A 314 16.13 -24.69 11.26
CA ALA A 314 15.63 -23.35 10.99
C ALA A 314 16.52 -22.64 9.94
N PRO A 315 15.95 -22.09 8.86
CA PRO A 315 16.69 -21.23 7.94
C PRO A 315 16.99 -19.89 8.59
N THR A 316 17.99 -19.17 8.09
CA THR A 316 18.34 -17.83 8.57
C THR A 316 17.25 -16.79 8.28
N GLY A 317 16.40 -17.07 7.29
CA GLY A 317 15.39 -16.12 6.77
C GLY A 317 15.92 -15.26 5.62
N GLU A 318 17.23 -15.30 5.35
CA GLU A 318 17.86 -14.62 4.23
C GLU A 318 17.40 -15.21 2.89
N PHE A 319 17.06 -14.34 1.95
CA PHE A 319 16.63 -14.74 0.62
C PHE A 319 17.86 -15.18 -0.17
N ASN A 320 17.90 -16.45 -0.57
CA ASN A 320 18.99 -16.99 -1.36
C ASN A 320 19.03 -16.32 -2.76
N LEU A 321 20.18 -15.73 -3.09
CA LEU A 321 20.42 -15.04 -4.36
C LEU A 321 20.37 -15.98 -5.58
N ASP A 322 20.65 -17.28 -5.42
CA ASP A 322 20.46 -18.26 -6.50
C ASP A 322 18.97 -18.41 -6.87
N GLY A 323 18.09 -18.08 -5.93
CA GLY A 323 16.65 -18.00 -6.14
C GLY A 323 16.16 -16.64 -6.59
N ALA A 324 17.03 -15.66 -6.84
CA ALA A 324 16.68 -14.31 -7.24
C ALA A 324 16.89 -14.06 -8.74
N SER A 325 16.06 -13.20 -9.32
CA SER A 325 16.18 -12.73 -10.69
C SER A 325 15.94 -11.22 -10.74
N ASN A 326 16.85 -10.48 -11.34
CA ASN A 326 16.76 -9.02 -11.49
C ASN A 326 16.38 -8.68 -12.92
N PRO A 327 15.09 -8.50 -13.23
CA PRO A 327 14.66 -8.15 -14.58
C PRO A 327 15.05 -6.71 -14.93
N ASP A 328 15.29 -6.45 -16.21
CA ASP A 328 15.44 -5.09 -16.73
C ASP A 328 14.16 -4.28 -16.44
N VAL A 329 14.31 -3.06 -15.94
CA VAL A 329 13.21 -2.11 -15.72
C VAL A 329 13.14 -1.17 -16.91
N GLY A 330 11.93 -0.94 -17.40
CA GLY A 330 11.62 0.07 -18.38
C GLY A 330 10.56 1.06 -17.88
N THR A 331 10.39 2.14 -18.62
CA THR A 331 9.39 3.17 -18.34
C THR A 331 8.87 3.80 -19.63
N GLY A 332 7.72 4.47 -19.53
CA GLY A 332 7.09 5.21 -20.61
C GLY A 332 6.73 6.64 -20.20
N SER A 333 6.28 7.44 -21.16
CA SER A 333 5.75 8.77 -20.86
C SER A 333 4.50 8.69 -19.99
N VAL A 334 4.35 9.62 -19.04
CA VAL A 334 3.14 9.67 -18.21
C VAL A 334 1.98 10.28 -19.00
N THR A 335 0.80 9.70 -18.87
CA THR A 335 -0.46 10.18 -19.47
C THR A 335 -1.34 10.84 -18.41
N TYR A 336 -0.82 11.87 -17.75
CA TYR A 336 -1.56 12.62 -16.73
C TYR A 336 -2.90 13.14 -17.28
N ARG A 337 -3.94 13.05 -16.47
CA ARG A 337 -5.28 13.57 -16.78
C ARG A 337 -5.81 14.44 -15.66
N GLN A 338 -6.66 15.39 -16.06
CA GLN A 338 -7.45 16.25 -15.20
C GLN A 338 -8.87 16.28 -15.72
N ASN A 339 -9.82 15.82 -14.91
CA ASN A 339 -11.20 15.60 -15.34
C ASN A 339 -11.28 14.93 -16.73
N GLU A 340 -10.60 13.79 -16.88
CA GLU A 340 -10.48 12.99 -18.11
C GLU A 340 -9.69 13.63 -19.28
N LYS A 341 -9.44 14.94 -19.26
CA LYS A 341 -8.61 15.64 -20.26
C LYS A 341 -7.14 15.36 -20.06
N ARG A 342 -6.41 15.16 -21.16
CA ARG A 342 -4.95 14.99 -21.11
C ARG A 342 -4.27 16.29 -20.66
N ILE A 343 -3.26 16.17 -19.82
CA ILE A 343 -2.40 17.29 -19.46
C ILE A 343 -1.17 17.31 -20.36
N THR A 344 -0.85 18.47 -20.93
CA THR A 344 0.36 18.69 -21.73
C THR A 344 1.40 19.50 -20.95
N GLY A 345 2.67 19.36 -21.34
CA GLY A 345 3.76 20.15 -20.78
C GLY A 345 4.40 19.59 -19.50
N ILE A 346 3.84 18.57 -18.85
CA ILE A 346 4.46 17.98 -17.65
C ILE A 346 5.67 17.09 -18.01
N ASN A 347 5.56 16.22 -19.01
CA ASN A 347 6.65 15.28 -19.35
C ASN A 347 7.95 15.95 -19.85
N ARG A 348 7.92 17.24 -20.20
CA ARG A 348 9.12 18.04 -20.50
C ARG A 348 9.79 18.62 -19.25
N LEU A 349 9.06 18.67 -18.13
CA LEU A 349 9.50 19.21 -16.85
C LEU A 349 9.98 18.08 -15.92
N ALA A 350 9.25 16.96 -15.90
CA ALA A 350 9.59 15.75 -15.15
C ALA A 350 9.47 14.54 -16.09
N LYS A 351 10.61 13.98 -16.51
CA LYS A 351 10.67 12.88 -17.46
C LYS A 351 10.90 11.55 -16.73
N PRO A 352 9.96 10.58 -16.79
CA PRO A 352 10.22 9.23 -16.34
C PRO A 352 11.46 8.66 -17.02
N THR A 353 12.40 8.17 -16.22
CA THR A 353 13.70 7.71 -16.69
C THR A 353 14.12 6.48 -15.89
N VAL A 354 14.76 5.53 -16.57
CA VAL A 354 15.53 4.46 -15.92
C VAL A 354 16.99 4.87 -16.01
N PHE A 355 17.59 5.15 -14.86
CA PHE A 355 18.97 5.55 -14.71
C PHE A 355 19.91 4.34 -14.70
N GLU A 356 21.21 4.60 -14.70
CA GLU A 356 22.24 3.57 -14.52
C GLU A 356 21.96 2.73 -13.26
N GLY A 357 22.24 1.43 -13.34
CA GLY A 357 21.94 0.49 -12.25
C GLY A 357 20.47 0.06 -12.17
N ASN A 358 19.69 0.23 -13.24
CA ASN A 358 18.29 -0.21 -13.31
C ASN A 358 17.37 0.53 -12.31
N VAL A 359 17.66 1.81 -12.07
CA VAL A 359 16.96 2.66 -11.09
C VAL A 359 15.89 3.48 -11.78
N PHE A 360 14.63 3.25 -11.43
CA PHE A 360 13.50 4.00 -11.97
C PHE A 360 13.25 5.29 -11.18
N GLY A 361 13.00 6.38 -11.90
CA GLY A 361 12.69 7.65 -11.30
C GLY A 361 12.26 8.75 -12.27
N LEU A 362 12.45 10.00 -11.85
CA LEU A 362 12.14 11.19 -12.64
C LEU A 362 13.41 12.02 -12.83
N GLN A 363 13.70 12.36 -14.09
CA GLN A 363 14.67 13.40 -14.42
C GLN A 363 13.92 14.74 -14.50
N TRP A 364 14.32 15.69 -13.66
CA TRP A 364 13.76 17.04 -13.67
C TRP A 364 14.56 17.96 -14.59
N SER A 365 13.88 18.88 -15.26
CA SER A 365 14.52 19.90 -16.09
C SER A 365 14.92 21.13 -15.28
N ASP A 366 15.90 21.89 -15.77
CA ASP A 366 16.37 23.14 -15.14
C ASP A 366 15.31 24.26 -15.11
N GLN A 367 14.17 24.05 -15.75
CA GLN A 367 13.04 24.98 -15.72
C GLN A 367 12.16 24.79 -14.47
N VAL A 368 12.34 23.70 -13.74
CA VAL A 368 11.56 23.40 -12.54
C VAL A 368 12.21 24.05 -11.33
N GLU A 369 11.40 24.73 -10.52
CA GLU A 369 11.86 25.25 -9.25
C GLU A 369 12.26 24.09 -8.33
N ILE A 370 13.50 24.14 -7.84
CA ILE A 370 13.98 23.28 -6.77
C ILE A 370 14.14 24.15 -5.53
N LYS A 371 13.39 23.82 -4.49
CA LYS A 371 13.42 24.52 -3.20
C LYS A 371 13.70 23.52 -2.10
N ASP A 372 14.71 23.81 -1.29
CA ASP A 372 15.14 22.96 -0.17
C ASP A 372 15.40 21.50 -0.63
N GLY A 373 15.99 21.30 -1.81
CA GLY A 373 16.25 19.98 -2.40
C GLY A 373 14.99 19.20 -2.83
N MET A 374 13.87 19.89 -3.03
CA MET A 374 12.63 19.32 -3.52
C MET A 374 12.23 20.00 -4.84
N ALA A 375 12.09 19.23 -5.92
CA ALA A 375 11.51 19.71 -7.16
C ALA A 375 10.01 19.95 -7.00
N ARG A 376 9.55 21.11 -7.45
CA ARG A 376 8.15 21.56 -7.37
C ARG A 376 7.38 21.10 -8.61
N PHE A 377 6.49 20.12 -8.44
CA PHE A 377 5.62 19.69 -9.53
C PHE A 377 4.69 20.84 -9.97
N PRO A 378 4.37 20.99 -11.26
CA PRO A 378 3.50 22.05 -11.73
C PRO A 378 2.09 22.02 -11.11
N THR A 379 1.60 23.16 -10.64
CA THR A 379 0.33 23.24 -9.89
C THR A 379 -0.81 23.94 -10.61
N TYR A 380 -0.52 24.75 -11.63
CA TYR A 380 -1.51 25.58 -12.31
C TYR A 380 -1.72 25.12 -13.75
N PHE A 381 -2.98 25.14 -14.17
CA PHE A 381 -3.37 24.67 -15.48
C PHE A 381 -4.41 25.60 -16.11
N ARG A 382 -4.22 25.90 -17.39
CA ARG A 382 -5.23 26.55 -18.22
C ARG A 382 -6.00 25.49 -19.00
N ASN A 383 -7.32 25.57 -18.95
CA ASN A 383 -8.19 24.65 -19.66
C ASN A 383 -8.33 25.07 -21.12
N HIS A 384 -8.18 24.09 -22.02
CA HIS A 384 -8.51 24.17 -23.43
C HIS A 384 -9.68 23.22 -23.75
N GLU A 385 -10.16 23.21 -24.98
CA GLU A 385 -11.28 22.35 -25.39
C GLU A 385 -11.00 20.86 -25.09
N ASP A 386 -9.88 20.32 -25.57
CA ASP A 386 -9.53 18.90 -25.53
C ASP A 386 -8.46 18.52 -24.49
N ARG A 387 -7.80 19.52 -23.90
CA ARG A 387 -6.63 19.33 -23.04
C ARG A 387 -6.57 20.35 -21.91
N ARG A 388 -5.66 20.12 -20.97
CA ARG A 388 -5.20 21.15 -20.04
C ARG A 388 -3.70 21.36 -20.20
N GLU A 389 -3.29 22.61 -20.15
CA GLU A 389 -1.90 23.02 -20.32
C GLU A 389 -1.34 23.45 -18.97
N SER A 390 -0.19 22.91 -18.59
CA SER A 390 0.56 23.39 -17.43
C SER A 390 1.12 24.79 -17.69
N ILE A 391 0.83 25.72 -16.78
CA ILE A 391 1.26 27.12 -16.82
C ILE A 391 1.95 27.52 -15.51
N SER A 392 2.66 28.64 -15.51
CA SER A 392 3.24 29.25 -14.32
C SER A 392 2.19 29.99 -13.48
N SER A 393 2.49 30.27 -12.20
CA SER A 393 1.61 31.06 -11.34
C SER A 393 1.40 32.50 -11.83
N SER A 394 2.39 33.07 -12.53
CA SER A 394 2.31 34.42 -13.13
C SER A 394 1.34 34.51 -14.31
N GLU A 395 0.94 33.38 -14.89
CA GLU A 395 -0.02 33.32 -15.99
C GLU A 395 -1.47 33.11 -15.50
N VAL A 396 -1.68 32.98 -14.18
CA VAL A 396 -3.00 32.84 -13.58
C VAL A 396 -3.57 34.23 -13.31
N PRO A 397 -4.71 34.64 -13.90
CA PRO A 397 -5.28 35.95 -13.65
C PRO A 397 -5.64 36.13 -12.17
N GLU A 398 -5.26 37.28 -11.58
CA GLU A 398 -5.44 37.54 -10.14
C GLU A 398 -6.91 37.49 -9.74
N GLU A 399 -7.80 37.91 -10.64
CA GLU A 399 -9.23 37.89 -10.46
C GLU A 399 -9.83 36.49 -10.38
N THR A 400 -9.12 35.42 -10.77
CA THR A 400 -9.61 34.05 -10.53
C THR A 400 -9.65 33.70 -9.04
N GLY A 401 -8.88 34.42 -8.21
CA GLY A 401 -8.72 34.14 -6.79
C GLY A 401 -7.95 32.86 -6.47
N LEU A 402 -7.51 32.08 -7.47
CA LEU A 402 -6.89 30.76 -7.29
C LEU A 402 -5.58 30.81 -6.50
N LEU A 403 -4.80 31.88 -6.66
CA LEU A 403 -3.50 32.04 -5.98
C LEU A 403 -3.64 32.13 -4.45
N LYS A 404 -4.80 32.58 -3.95
CA LYS A 404 -5.08 32.78 -2.52
C LYS A 404 -5.75 31.58 -1.86
N GLN A 405 -6.09 30.56 -2.64
CA GLN A 405 -6.82 29.39 -2.15
C GLN A 405 -5.94 28.46 -1.33
N GLU A 406 -6.57 27.77 -0.39
CA GLU A 406 -5.93 26.84 0.52
C GLU A 406 -6.73 25.53 0.55
N PHE A 407 -6.07 24.42 0.22
CA PHE A 407 -6.74 23.11 0.25
C PHE A 407 -7.16 22.75 1.68
N PRO A 408 -8.38 22.19 1.88
CA PRO A 408 -8.86 21.82 3.20
C PRO A 408 -7.95 20.81 3.88
N GLY A 409 -7.58 21.10 5.12
CA GLY A 409 -6.86 20.16 5.98
C GLY A 409 -7.72 18.97 6.42
N PRO A 410 -7.10 17.97 7.07
CA PRO A 410 -7.79 16.82 7.63
C PRO A 410 -8.88 17.18 8.64
N ARG A 411 -9.78 16.24 8.90
CA ARG A 411 -10.75 16.40 10.00
C ARG A 411 -9.99 16.42 11.34
N ARG A 412 -10.29 17.38 12.21
CA ARG A 412 -9.66 17.48 13.54
C ARG A 412 -10.00 16.31 14.46
N THR A 413 -11.22 15.78 14.34
CA THR A 413 -11.74 14.68 15.16
C THR A 413 -12.35 13.61 14.25
N PRO A 414 -11.52 12.85 13.51
CA PRO A 414 -12.02 11.74 12.70
C PRO A 414 -12.56 10.63 13.62
N PRO A 415 -13.57 9.85 13.18
CA PRO A 415 -14.07 8.72 13.97
C PRO A 415 -12.93 7.71 14.20
N PRO A 416 -12.81 7.10 15.39
CA PRO A 416 -11.78 6.11 15.62
C PRO A 416 -12.07 4.81 14.86
N TYR A 417 -11.04 4.05 14.52
CA TYR A 417 -11.17 2.63 14.25
C TYR A 417 -11.48 1.91 15.56
N SER A 418 -12.48 1.03 15.59
CA SER A 418 -12.81 0.27 16.82
C SER A 418 -13.41 -1.11 16.55
N ALA A 419 -12.71 -2.14 17.02
CA ALA A 419 -13.21 -3.50 17.21
C ALA A 419 -13.82 -3.69 18.62
N GLU A 420 -13.86 -2.63 19.43
CA GLU A 420 -14.33 -2.69 20.81
C GLU A 420 -15.82 -2.35 20.99
N PRO A 421 -16.49 -2.90 22.02
CA PRO A 421 -16.00 -3.97 22.91
C PRO A 421 -15.72 -5.26 22.11
N LEU A 422 -14.67 -6.00 22.49
CA LEU A 422 -14.27 -7.20 21.74
C LEU A 422 -15.40 -8.23 21.77
N ALA A 423 -15.69 -8.82 20.61
CA ALA A 423 -16.71 -9.86 20.45
C ALA A 423 -16.29 -10.87 19.35
N GLY A 424 -16.98 -12.00 19.29
CA GLY A 424 -16.73 -13.03 18.28
C GLY A 424 -15.28 -13.47 18.24
N SER A 425 -14.70 -13.48 17.03
CA SER A 425 -13.32 -13.86 16.75
C SER A 425 -12.29 -13.01 17.49
N TRP A 426 -12.66 -11.80 17.92
CA TRP A 426 -11.79 -10.92 18.68
C TRP A 426 -11.73 -11.25 20.18
N ALA A 427 -12.76 -11.92 20.71
CA ALA A 427 -12.94 -12.14 22.16
C ALA A 427 -12.76 -13.60 22.62
N SER A 428 -12.89 -14.58 21.72
CA SER A 428 -12.79 -16.00 22.09
C SER A 428 -12.00 -16.78 21.02
N PRO A 429 -10.85 -17.41 21.36
CA PRO A 429 -10.23 -17.47 22.70
C PRO A 429 -9.80 -16.11 23.27
N GLY A 430 -9.56 -15.14 22.38
CA GLY A 430 -9.31 -13.75 22.75
C GLY A 430 -7.86 -13.45 23.14
N PRO A 431 -7.59 -12.20 23.54
CA PRO A 431 -6.25 -11.79 23.94
C PRO A 431 -5.85 -12.35 25.31
N VAL A 432 -4.55 -12.59 25.50
CA VAL A 432 -3.96 -13.07 26.75
C VAL A 432 -3.39 -11.94 27.62
N ALA A 433 -3.17 -10.74 27.07
CA ALA A 433 -2.78 -9.55 27.82
C ALA A 433 -3.22 -8.26 27.13
N GLY A 434 -3.38 -7.20 27.93
CA GLY A 434 -3.79 -5.87 27.49
C GLY A 434 -5.02 -5.34 28.23
N PRO A 435 -5.55 -4.17 27.84
CA PRO A 435 -5.06 -3.34 26.75
C PRO A 435 -3.72 -2.66 27.06
N PHE A 436 -2.94 -2.39 26.01
CA PHE A 436 -1.79 -1.50 26.00
C PHE A 436 -2.04 -0.36 25.02
N GLU A 437 -1.36 0.76 25.21
CA GLU A 437 -1.52 1.93 24.35
C GLU A 437 -0.19 2.61 24.04
N THR A 438 -0.12 3.23 22.86
CA THR A 438 0.99 4.10 22.44
C THR A 438 0.46 5.19 21.51
N ARG A 439 1.18 6.31 21.41
CA ARG A 439 0.81 7.45 20.57
C ARG A 439 1.76 7.53 19.38
N LEU A 440 1.20 7.47 18.18
CA LEU A 440 1.94 7.45 16.93
C LEU A 440 2.33 8.87 16.48
N ALA A 441 3.29 8.95 15.56
CA ALA A 441 3.75 10.16 14.90
C ALA A 441 2.62 10.94 14.20
N ASP A 442 1.55 10.24 13.81
CA ASP A 442 0.36 10.86 13.22
C ASP A 442 -0.58 11.54 14.24
N GLY A 443 -0.18 11.55 15.52
CA GLY A 443 -0.92 12.12 16.63
C GLY A 443 -2.00 11.21 17.19
N SER A 444 -2.35 10.11 16.51
CA SER A 444 -3.32 9.13 16.99
C SER A 444 -2.76 8.27 18.11
N THR A 445 -3.65 7.78 18.97
CA THR A 445 -3.35 6.74 19.93
C THR A 445 -3.84 5.41 19.36
N VAL A 446 -3.01 4.38 19.44
CA VAL A 446 -3.42 3.00 19.18
C VAL A 446 -3.57 2.25 20.49
N ARG A 447 -4.57 1.39 20.55
CA ARG A 447 -4.73 0.40 21.61
C ARG A 447 -4.63 -0.99 21.01
N TYR A 448 -3.88 -1.83 21.69
CA TYR A 448 -3.59 -3.17 21.23
C TYR A 448 -3.58 -4.17 22.38
N TYR A 449 -3.72 -5.43 22.02
CA TYR A 449 -3.69 -6.56 22.94
C TYR A 449 -2.74 -7.63 22.42
N TRP A 450 -2.21 -8.45 23.31
CA TRP A 450 -1.38 -9.59 22.93
C TRP A 450 -2.24 -10.83 22.77
N TYR A 451 -2.13 -11.48 21.61
CA TYR A 451 -2.76 -12.75 21.32
C TYR A 451 -1.68 -13.83 21.25
N ARG A 452 -1.99 -15.04 21.69
CA ARG A 452 -1.27 -16.22 21.20
C ARG A 452 -1.46 -16.24 19.69
N PHE A 453 -0.42 -16.54 18.93
CA PHE A 453 -0.45 -16.37 17.48
C PHE A 453 -1.66 -17.07 16.83
N ILE A 454 -1.97 -18.31 17.21
CA ILE A 454 -3.10 -19.06 16.66
C ILE A 454 -4.49 -18.59 17.16
N ASP A 455 -4.50 -17.76 18.20
CA ASP A 455 -5.72 -17.18 18.78
C ASP A 455 -6.04 -15.80 18.18
N GLN A 456 -5.24 -15.32 17.23
CA GLN A 456 -5.58 -14.14 16.44
C GLN A 456 -6.99 -14.28 15.83
N PRO A 457 -7.73 -13.17 15.64
CA PRO A 457 -9.10 -13.21 15.11
C PRO A 457 -9.20 -13.97 13.78
N VAL A 458 -8.22 -13.81 12.90
CA VAL A 458 -8.22 -14.39 11.55
C VAL A 458 -8.33 -15.91 11.53
N PHE A 459 -7.87 -16.63 12.55
CA PHE A 459 -7.92 -18.10 12.58
C PHE A 459 -9.26 -18.66 13.08
N GLN A 460 -10.10 -17.85 13.73
CA GLN A 460 -11.31 -18.36 14.39
C GLN A 460 -12.45 -18.70 13.42
N GLN A 461 -12.35 -18.22 12.18
CA GLN A 461 -13.30 -18.51 11.11
C GLN A 461 -13.07 -19.87 10.42
N PHE A 462 -11.96 -20.57 10.70
CA PHE A 462 -11.60 -21.81 10.03
C PHE A 462 -11.69 -23.02 10.95
N ASP A 463 -12.23 -24.11 10.40
CA ASP A 463 -12.28 -25.42 11.04
C ASP A 463 -10.94 -26.14 10.87
N TRP A 464 -9.91 -25.62 11.55
CA TRP A 464 -8.60 -26.24 11.64
C TRP A 464 -8.58 -27.20 12.83
N SER A 465 -8.03 -28.39 12.63
CA SER A 465 -7.79 -29.34 13.70
C SER A 465 -6.83 -28.75 14.75
N THR A 466 -6.94 -29.25 15.98
CA THR A 466 -5.99 -28.89 17.06
C THR A 466 -4.54 -29.14 16.64
N GLN A 467 -4.28 -30.19 15.85
CA GLN A 467 -2.93 -30.51 15.40
C GLN A 467 -2.39 -29.48 14.40
N GLU A 468 -3.20 -29.03 13.44
CA GLU A 468 -2.80 -27.98 12.49
C GLU A 468 -2.49 -26.66 13.22
N ARG A 469 -3.38 -26.29 14.14
CA ARG A 469 -3.23 -25.10 14.99
C ARG A 469 -1.92 -25.12 15.80
N GLU A 470 -1.64 -26.22 16.49
CA GLU A 470 -0.42 -26.37 17.30
C GLU A 470 0.86 -26.44 16.46
N ARG A 471 0.81 -27.05 15.25
CA ARG A 471 1.95 -27.04 14.33
C ARG A 471 2.31 -25.63 13.87
N LEU A 472 1.32 -24.83 13.47
CA LEU A 472 1.57 -23.45 13.05
C LEU A 472 2.07 -22.60 14.23
N GLN A 473 1.43 -22.71 15.40
CA GLN A 473 1.87 -22.03 16.61
C GLN A 473 3.34 -22.33 16.92
N LYS A 474 3.74 -23.60 16.89
CA LYS A 474 5.14 -24.01 17.13
C LYS A 474 6.09 -23.44 16.08
N LEU A 475 5.71 -23.44 14.80
CA LEU A 475 6.52 -22.83 13.74
C LEU A 475 6.77 -21.34 14.02
N ILE A 476 5.74 -20.60 14.43
CA ILE A 476 5.85 -19.18 14.74
C ILE A 476 6.72 -18.94 15.98
N GLU A 477 6.62 -19.78 17.01
CA GLU A 477 7.53 -19.72 18.15
C GLU A 477 8.99 -19.86 17.72
N GLN A 478 9.27 -20.77 16.79
CA GLN A 478 10.62 -20.97 16.25
C GLN A 478 11.05 -19.80 15.34
N MET A 479 10.13 -19.21 14.56
CA MET A 479 10.39 -17.98 13.79
C MET A 479 10.75 -16.82 14.72
N HIS A 480 10.00 -16.57 15.79
CA HIS A 480 10.33 -15.49 16.74
C HIS A 480 11.69 -15.70 17.43
N GLN A 481 12.18 -16.94 17.52
CA GLN A 481 13.49 -17.27 18.06
C GLN A 481 14.62 -17.08 17.04
N SER A 482 14.35 -17.45 15.79
CA SER A 482 15.39 -17.58 14.76
C SER A 482 15.51 -16.34 13.87
N TRP A 483 14.44 -15.56 13.76
CA TRP A 483 14.31 -14.44 12.83
C TRP A 483 14.14 -13.13 13.63
N PRO A 484 15.25 -12.49 14.05
CA PRO A 484 15.20 -11.23 14.78
C PRO A 484 14.97 -10.04 13.84
N ILE A 485 14.49 -8.92 14.39
CA ILE A 485 14.12 -7.73 13.59
C ILE A 485 15.32 -6.93 13.05
N ASP A 486 16.53 -7.32 13.40
CA ASP A 486 17.80 -6.72 12.97
C ASP A 486 18.66 -7.70 12.14
N GLY A 487 18.09 -8.84 11.75
CA GLY A 487 18.73 -9.80 10.85
C GLY A 487 18.76 -9.33 9.39
N THR A 488 19.43 -10.12 8.54
CA THR A 488 19.47 -9.91 7.08
C THR A 488 18.47 -10.83 6.40
N TYR A 489 17.54 -10.27 5.64
CA TYR A 489 16.48 -11.02 4.94
C TYR A 489 16.51 -10.74 3.44
N MET A 490 16.31 -9.47 3.09
CA MET A 490 16.51 -8.97 1.74
C MET A 490 17.94 -8.43 1.62
N ALA A 491 18.52 -8.51 0.42
CA ALA A 491 19.77 -7.81 0.13
C ALA A 491 19.61 -6.31 0.40
N ASP A 492 20.63 -5.68 1.00
CA ASP A 492 20.64 -4.24 1.25
C ASP A 492 20.52 -3.43 -0.06
N PRO A 493 19.97 -2.20 -0.02
CA PRO A 493 19.77 -1.42 -1.23
C PRO A 493 21.12 -1.07 -1.87
N THR A 494 21.18 -1.05 -3.20
CA THR A 494 22.40 -0.68 -3.94
C THR A 494 22.76 0.80 -3.80
N GLY A 495 21.86 1.62 -3.22
CA GLY A 495 22.17 2.97 -2.79
C GLY A 495 21.00 3.67 -2.09
N GLY A 496 21.29 4.86 -1.56
CA GLY A 496 20.38 5.59 -0.69
C GLY A 496 20.41 5.08 0.76
N GLU A 497 19.87 5.86 1.68
CA GLU A 497 19.73 5.50 3.08
C GLU A 497 18.39 4.82 3.33
N LEU A 498 18.29 3.93 4.32
CA LEU A 498 17.03 3.28 4.66
C LEU A 498 16.12 4.20 5.47
N ALA A 499 14.83 4.21 5.14
CA ALA A 499 13.81 4.90 5.90
C ALA A 499 13.68 4.29 7.30
N GLN A 500 13.20 5.08 8.25
CA GLN A 500 12.95 4.65 9.61
C GLN A 500 11.44 4.70 9.91
N PHE A 501 10.89 3.61 10.42
CA PHE A 501 9.52 3.61 10.93
C PHE A 501 9.42 4.41 12.22
N ASP A 502 8.23 4.95 12.50
CA ASP A 502 7.92 5.64 13.74
C ASP A 502 8.25 4.76 14.96
N PRO A 503 9.16 5.17 15.87
CA PRO A 503 9.52 4.36 17.02
C PRO A 503 8.33 3.96 17.90
N ALA A 504 7.23 4.72 17.88
CA ALA A 504 6.04 4.43 18.67
C ALA A 504 5.26 3.19 18.20
N ILE A 505 5.48 2.68 16.98
CA ILE A 505 4.87 1.42 16.52
C ILE A 505 5.64 0.19 17.00
N PHE A 506 6.83 0.36 17.58
CA PHE A 506 7.61 -0.75 18.11
C PHE A 506 7.18 -1.08 19.54
N VAL A 507 7.03 -2.36 19.82
CA VAL A 507 6.59 -2.86 21.13
C VAL A 507 7.41 -4.06 21.55
N ASP A 508 7.60 -4.19 22.86
CA ASP A 508 8.25 -5.37 23.43
C ASP A 508 7.23 -6.38 23.93
N PRO A 509 7.43 -7.68 23.65
CA PRO A 509 6.60 -8.72 24.23
C PRO A 509 6.63 -8.69 25.77
N PRO A 510 5.46 -8.81 26.43
CA PRO A 510 5.40 -8.98 27.87
C PRO A 510 6.23 -10.18 28.34
N ALA A 511 6.57 -10.18 29.63
CA ALA A 511 7.29 -11.30 30.23
C ALA A 511 6.57 -12.63 29.93
N LYS A 512 7.34 -13.65 29.52
CA LYS A 512 6.87 -14.98 29.10
C LYS A 512 6.10 -15.02 27.76
N MET A 513 6.05 -13.92 27.01
CA MET A 513 5.43 -13.84 25.68
C MET A 513 6.44 -13.56 24.56
N ALA A 514 7.73 -13.78 24.81
CA ALA A 514 8.82 -13.49 23.88
C ALA A 514 8.69 -14.21 22.52
N HIS A 515 8.02 -15.37 22.48
CA HIS A 515 7.83 -16.18 21.28
C HIS A 515 6.40 -16.71 21.21
N GLY A 516 5.81 -16.79 20.01
CA GLY A 516 4.47 -17.34 19.81
C GLY A 516 3.30 -16.41 20.12
N TYR A 517 3.55 -15.13 20.41
CA TYR A 517 2.51 -14.13 20.68
C TYR A 517 2.73 -12.90 19.81
N VAL A 518 1.65 -12.23 19.41
CA VAL A 518 1.71 -11.03 18.57
C VAL A 518 0.79 -9.93 19.09
N PRO A 519 1.16 -8.65 18.92
CA PRO A 519 0.34 -7.53 19.30
C PRO A 519 -0.67 -7.17 18.19
N ILE A 520 -1.96 -7.21 18.50
CA ILE A 520 -3.06 -6.90 17.56
C ILE A 520 -3.74 -5.59 17.95
N VAL A 521 -3.80 -4.64 17.03
CA VAL A 521 -4.45 -3.34 17.21
C VAL A 521 -5.97 -3.49 17.12
N THR A 522 -6.68 -3.10 18.18
CA THR A 522 -8.15 -3.19 18.28
C THR A 522 -8.83 -1.82 18.21
N TRP A 523 -8.07 -0.74 18.42
CA TRP A 523 -8.59 0.62 18.37
C TRP A 523 -7.50 1.61 17.93
N GLN A 524 -7.89 2.62 17.14
CA GLN A 524 -7.03 3.76 16.79
C GLN A 524 -7.84 5.05 16.73
N GLY A 525 -7.43 6.10 17.44
CA GLY A 525 -8.19 7.35 17.52
C GLY A 525 -7.44 8.52 18.15
N ILE A 526 -7.97 9.72 17.99
CA ILE A 526 -7.49 10.89 18.75
C ILE A 526 -8.11 10.85 20.15
N LYS A 527 -7.27 10.75 21.18
CA LYS A 527 -7.71 10.96 22.56
C LYS A 527 -7.84 12.46 22.83
N PRO A 528 -8.90 12.92 23.52
CA PRO A 528 -8.93 14.28 24.03
C PRO A 528 -7.70 14.51 24.91
N GLU A 529 -6.98 15.62 24.72
CA GLU A 529 -5.97 16.03 25.67
C GLU A 529 -6.66 16.24 27.01
N THR A 530 -6.37 15.37 27.98
CA THR A 530 -6.67 15.66 29.37
C THR A 530 -5.76 16.82 29.76
N ASN A 531 -6.33 18.03 29.86
CA ASN A 531 -5.67 19.15 30.52
C ASN A 531 -5.21 18.67 31.91
N GLN A 532 -3.89 18.46 32.06
CA GLN A 532 -3.25 18.30 33.37
C GLN A 532 -2.89 19.67 33.91
#